data_AF-A0A2H0PA31-F1
#
_entry.id   AF-A0A2H0PA31-F1
#
_cell.length_a   1.000
_cell.length_b   1.000
_cell.length_c   1.000
_cell.angle_alpha   90.00
_cell.angle_beta   90.00
_cell.angle_gamma   90.00
#
_symmetry.space_group_name_H-M   'P 1'
#
loop_
_entity.id
_entity.type
_entity.pdbx_description
1 polymer ?
#
loop_
_entity_poly.entity_id
_entity_poly.type
_entity_poly.pdbx_seq_one_letter_code
_entity_poly.pdbx_strand_id
1 'polypeptide(L)'
;RPSGVSVRCSDERSQGQNRLIARARLADRLEGLVRDRAARLRHDAEKARRTKRGRSRNSKRITVEAKRRRSDIKRGRGRVRGED
;
A
#
# COMPACT_ATOMS: atom_id res chain seq x y z
N ARG A 1 29.17 2.76 -13.29
CA ARG A 1 28.65 1.72 -14.22
C ARG A 1 27.52 2.32 -15.04
N PRO A 2 27.44 2.07 -16.36
CA PRO A 2 26.31 2.55 -17.17
C PRO A 2 25.01 1.92 -16.69
N SER A 3 23.89 2.66 -16.80
CA SER A 3 22.57 2.27 -16.27
C SER A 3 21.92 1.09 -17.00
N GLY A 4 22.45 0.69 -18.17
CA GLY A 4 21.87 -0.34 -19.05
C GLY A 4 20.63 0.14 -19.83
N VAL A 5 20.18 1.38 -19.63
CA VAL A 5 19.03 1.96 -20.34
C VAL A 5 19.47 2.47 -21.70
N SER A 6 18.82 1.99 -22.75
CA SER A 6 19.03 2.45 -24.13
C SER A 6 17.74 3.07 -24.71
N VAL A 7 17.92 4.02 -25.63
CA VAL A 7 16.82 4.68 -26.34
C VAL A 7 17.18 4.76 -27.82
N ARG A 8 16.26 4.32 -28.69
CA ARG A 8 16.34 4.52 -30.14
C ARG A 8 15.68 5.86 -30.48
N CYS A 9 16.31 6.63 -31.37
CA CYS A 9 15.78 7.90 -31.87
C CYS A 9 16.05 7.99 -33.38
N SER A 10 14.99 8.23 -34.16
CA SER A 10 15.01 8.35 -35.62
C SER A 10 13.92 9.32 -36.08
N ASP A 11 13.72 10.38 -35.31
CA ASP A 11 12.59 11.31 -35.48
C ASP A 11 12.89 12.35 -36.56
N GLU A 12 14.16 12.76 -36.68
CA GLU A 12 14.61 13.81 -37.60
C GLU A 12 15.58 13.28 -38.67
N ARG A 13 15.71 14.01 -39.77
CA ARG A 13 16.71 13.71 -40.82
C ARG A 13 18.14 13.98 -40.35
N SER A 14 18.32 14.93 -39.42
CA SER A 14 19.64 15.29 -38.89
C SER A 14 20.02 14.39 -37.72
N GLN A 15 21.20 13.77 -37.82
CA GLN A 15 21.78 12.97 -36.73
C GLN A 15 22.02 13.81 -35.47
N GLY A 16 22.35 15.09 -35.62
CA GLY A 16 22.57 16.01 -34.49
C GLY A 16 21.31 16.22 -33.67
N GLN A 17 20.17 16.43 -34.34
CA GLN A 17 18.86 16.56 -33.70
C GLN A 17 18.46 15.25 -33.01
N ASN A 18 18.63 14.12 -33.69
CA ASN A 18 18.36 12.81 -33.08
C ASN A 18 19.22 12.55 -31.83
N ARG A 19 20.49 13.00 -31.80
CA ARG A 19 21.33 12.89 -30.59
C ARG A 19 20.79 13.73 -29.43
N LEU A 20 20.31 14.95 -29.70
CA LEU A 20 19.73 15.82 -28.68
C LEU A 20 18.45 15.19 -28.10
N ILE A 21 17.54 14.76 -28.98
CA ILE A 21 16.28 14.10 -28.60
C ILE A 21 16.53 12.81 -27.82
N ALA A 22 17.47 11.97 -28.28
CA ALA A 22 17.83 10.73 -27.59
C ALA A 22 18.33 10.97 -26.16
N ARG A 23 19.14 12.01 -25.96
CA ARG A 23 19.65 12.38 -24.63
C ARG A 23 18.53 12.85 -23.71
N ALA A 24 17.62 13.69 -24.19
CA ALA A 24 16.46 14.14 -23.43
C ALA A 24 15.60 12.94 -22.99
N ARG A 25 15.21 12.08 -23.94
CA ARG A 25 14.43 10.86 -23.65
C ARG A 25 15.14 9.91 -22.68
N LEU A 26 16.46 9.78 -22.78
CA LEU A 26 17.25 8.95 -21.86
C LEU A 26 17.22 9.53 -20.45
N ALA A 27 17.39 10.85 -20.31
CA ALA A 27 17.30 11.53 -19.02
C ALA A 27 15.91 11.34 -18.39
N ASP A 28 14.83 11.59 -19.14
CA ASP A 28 13.47 11.40 -18.68
C ASP A 28 13.20 9.97 -18.19
N ARG A 29 13.68 8.97 -18.95
CA ARG A 29 13.52 7.56 -18.59
C ARG A 29 14.28 7.22 -17.30
N LEU A 30 15.48 7.75 -17.12
CA LEU A 30 16.26 7.54 -15.89
C LEU A 30 15.58 8.19 -14.68
N GLU A 31 15.10 9.41 -14.82
CA GLU A 31 14.35 10.08 -13.76
C GLU A 31 13.05 9.35 -13.41
N GLY A 32 12.34 8.84 -14.42
CA GLY A 32 11.17 8.00 -14.23
C GLY A 32 11.48 6.77 -13.38
N LEU A 33 12.55 6.04 -13.71
CA LEU A 33 12.99 4.86 -12.93
C LEU A 33 13.31 5.21 -11.47
N VAL A 34 13.96 6.35 -11.22
CA VAL A 34 14.25 6.82 -9.86
C VAL A 34 12.96 7.15 -9.10
N ARG A 35 12.05 7.89 -9.74
CA ARG A 35 10.74 8.25 -9.15
C ARG A 35 9.90 7.02 -8.85
N ASP A 36 9.82 6.06 -9.77
CA ASP A 36 9.08 4.82 -9.61
C ASP A 36 9.63 3.98 -8.47
N ARG A 37 10.96 3.88 -8.36
CA ARG A 37 11.60 3.20 -7.23
C ARG A 37 11.22 3.85 -5.90
N ALA A 38 11.29 5.17 -5.80
CA ALA A 38 10.90 5.90 -4.60
C ALA A 38 9.39 5.75 -4.27
N ALA A 39 8.53 5.75 -5.29
CA ALA A 39 7.10 5.52 -5.14
C ALA A 39 6.80 4.10 -4.62
N ARG A 40 7.46 3.07 -5.19
CA ARG A 40 7.32 1.68 -4.75
C ARG A 40 7.74 1.51 -3.29
N LEU A 41 8.88 2.06 -2.88
CA LEU A 41 9.33 2.01 -1.49
C LEU A 41 8.33 2.64 -0.51
N ARG A 42 7.76 3.81 -0.88
CA ARG A 42 6.72 4.46 -0.08
C ARG A 42 5.44 3.63 -0.01
N HIS A 43 5.02 3.08 -1.14
CA HIS A 43 3.84 2.22 -1.23
C HIS A 43 4.00 0.96 -0.37
N ASP A 44 5.14 0.29 -0.43
CA ASP A 44 5.39 -0.94 0.32
C ASP A 44 5.46 -0.68 1.82
N ALA A 45 6.08 0.42 2.24
CA ALA A 45 6.07 0.86 3.63
C ALA A 45 4.64 1.15 4.13
N GLU A 46 3.84 1.85 3.33
CA GLU A 46 2.45 2.16 3.67
C GLU A 46 1.56 0.90 3.67
N LYS A 47 1.76 -0.02 2.72
CA LYS A 47 1.10 -1.33 2.70
C LYS A 47 1.41 -2.09 3.98
N ALA A 48 2.68 -2.16 4.39
CA ALA A 48 3.09 -2.80 5.63
C ALA A 48 2.47 -2.12 6.87
N ARG A 49 2.36 -0.79 6.89
CA ARG A 49 1.67 -0.05 7.96
C ARG A 49 0.18 -0.40 8.02
N ARG A 50 -0.50 -0.45 6.86
CA ARG A 50 -1.93 -0.78 6.76
C ARG A 50 -2.23 -2.21 7.15
N THR A 51 -1.42 -3.18 6.72
CA THR A 51 -1.62 -4.60 7.07
C THR A 51 -1.36 -4.86 8.55
N LYS A 52 -0.36 -4.18 9.14
CA LYS A 52 -0.06 -4.28 10.58
C LYS A 52 -0.97 -3.41 11.45
N ARG A 53 -1.79 -2.53 10.85
CA ARG A 53 -2.67 -1.64 11.60
C ARG A 53 -3.71 -2.47 12.34
N GLY A 54 -3.70 -2.37 13.67
CA GLY A 54 -4.73 -2.99 14.50
C GLY A 54 -6.11 -2.41 14.23
N ARG A 55 -7.15 -3.14 14.68
CA ARG A 55 -8.54 -2.65 14.63
C ARG A 55 -8.67 -1.31 15.35
N SER A 56 -9.54 -0.45 14.85
CA SER A 56 -9.82 0.84 15.50
C SER A 56 -10.34 0.63 16.93
N ARG A 57 -10.06 1.60 17.82
CA ARG A 57 -10.53 1.57 19.21
C ARG A 57 -12.06 1.40 19.28
N ASN A 58 -12.79 2.10 18.41
CA ASN A 58 -14.25 1.99 18.34
C ASN A 58 -14.72 0.60 17.88
N SER A 59 -14.11 0.03 16.84
CA SER A 59 -14.45 -1.33 16.37
C SER A 59 -14.18 -2.40 17.44
N LYS A 60 -13.05 -2.27 18.15
CA LYS A 60 -12.73 -3.13 19.30
C LYS A 60 -13.76 -2.96 20.43
N ARG A 61 -14.14 -1.73 20.76
CA ARG A 61 -15.16 -1.42 21.78
C ARG A 61 -16.51 -2.06 21.46
N ILE A 62 -17.03 -1.82 20.25
CA ILE A 62 -18.30 -2.41 19.77
C ILE A 62 -18.26 -3.94 19.88
N THR A 63 -17.15 -4.55 19.46
CA THR A 63 -16.98 -6.02 19.54
C THR A 63 -17.01 -6.52 20.98
N VAL A 64 -16.35 -5.82 21.91
CA VAL A 64 -16.31 -6.19 23.33
C VAL A 64 -17.69 -6.02 23.97
N GLU A 65 -18.39 -4.93 23.69
CA GLU A 65 -19.75 -4.67 24.20
C GLU A 65 -20.74 -5.72 23.72
N ALA A 66 -20.69 -6.09 22.43
CA ALA A 66 -21.53 -7.15 21.88
C ALA A 66 -21.27 -8.50 22.58
N LYS A 67 -20.00 -8.82 22.89
CA LYS A 67 -19.64 -10.02 23.66
C LYS A 67 -20.20 -9.98 25.09
N ARG A 68 -20.08 -8.85 25.79
CA ARG A 68 -20.63 -8.65 27.14
C ARG A 68 -22.14 -8.86 27.15
N ARG A 69 -22.87 -8.16 26.28
CA ARG A 69 -24.32 -8.30 26.12
C ARG A 69 -24.74 -9.75 25.88
N ARG A 70 -24.04 -10.47 25.00
CA ARG A 70 -24.31 -11.89 24.74
C ARG A 70 -24.04 -12.78 25.96
N SER A 71 -22.98 -12.50 26.70
CA SER A 71 -22.67 -13.21 27.96
C SER A 71 -23.78 -13.01 28.99
N ASP A 72 -24.28 -11.79 29.15
CA ASP A 72 -25.35 -11.49 30.11
C ASP A 72 -26.65 -12.19 29.74
N ILE A 73 -27.02 -12.18 28.46
CA ILE A 73 -28.17 -12.94 27.95
C ILE A 73 -28.00 -14.44 28.24
N LYS A 74 -26.81 -15.02 28.04
CA LYS A 74 -26.56 -16.44 28.32
C LYS A 74 -26.63 -16.76 29.82
N ARG A 75 -26.15 -15.86 30.67
CA ARG A 75 -26.23 -16.01 32.13
C ARG A 75 -27.68 -16.08 32.61
N GLY A 76 -28.55 -15.22 32.07
CA GLY A 76 -29.99 -15.25 32.35
C GLY A 76 -30.72 -16.50 31.83
N ARG A 77 -30.10 -17.29 30.95
CA ARG A 77 -30.60 -18.59 30.49
C ARG A 77 -30.02 -19.78 31.27
N GLY A 78 -29.18 -19.52 32.27
CA GLY A 78 -28.63 -20.56 33.12
C GLY A 78 -29.74 -21.32 33.85
N ARG A 79 -29.47 -22.56 34.25
CA ARG A 79 -30.42 -23.39 35.00
C ARG A 79 -30.77 -22.65 36.29
N VAL A 80 -32.02 -22.22 36.40
CA VAL A 80 -32.58 -21.75 37.67
C VAL A 80 -32.62 -23.00 38.57
N ARG A 81 -31.79 -23.03 39.61
CA ARG A 81 -31.99 -24.03 40.67
C ARG A 81 -33.25 -23.58 41.39
N GLY A 82 -34.34 -24.32 41.23
CA GLY A 82 -35.51 -24.15 42.06
C GLY A 82 -35.10 -24.35 43.51
N GLU A 83 -35.58 -23.49 44.39
CA GLU A 83 -35.55 -23.72 45.83
C GLU A 83 -36.42 -24.95 46.12
N ASP A 84 -35.89 -25.90 46.89
CA ASP A 84 -36.68 -26.91 47.59
C ASP A 84 -37.48 -26.23 48.72
#